data_AF-A0A7N2KT60-F1
#
_entry.id   AF-A0A7N2KT60-F1
#
_cell.length_a   1.000
_cell.length_b   1.000
_cell.length_c   1.000
_cell.angle_alpha   90.00
_cell.angle_beta   90.00
_cell.angle_gamma   90.00
#
_symmetry.space_group_name_H-M   'P 1'
#
loop_
_entity.id
_entity.type
_entity.pdbx_description
1 polymer ?
#
loop_
_entity_poly.entity_id
_entity_poly.type
_entity_poly.pdbx_seq_one_letter_code
_entity_poly.pdbx_strand_id
1 'polypeptide(L)'
;MFTVLPANFYDKVKEGRLILKKSHNFSFCKNGLIVDGEATPVATDIVIFGTGYKSDAKLKNIFASTYFQKCVFGSSAPLYRECIHPRIPNLAILGYADSPAILFTTEMRSKWLAHFLAGKFKLPSIREMEDDVIKREKFMRCYARQSYKRYCVNVLLQIYCNDQLCKDMGCNPRRKNWFLAKLFAPYGPSDYKNLSRPM
;
A
#
# COMPACT_ATOMS: atom_id res chain seq x y z
N MET A 1 2.18 -6.60 6.55
CA MET A 1 1.27 -7.34 5.67
C MET A 1 0.55 -8.36 6.52
N PHE A 2 -0.78 -8.30 6.66
CA PHE A 2 -1.52 -9.41 7.25
C PHE A 2 -1.38 -10.58 6.26
N THR A 3 -0.61 -11.59 6.63
CA THR A 3 -0.44 -12.79 5.82
C THR A 3 -1.67 -13.66 6.03
N VAL A 4 -2.63 -13.57 5.10
CA VAL A 4 -3.67 -14.60 5.00
C VAL A 4 -2.96 -15.83 4.45
N LEU A 5 -2.82 -16.85 5.30
CA LEU A 5 -2.27 -18.12 4.85
C LEU A 5 -3.32 -18.84 3.98
N PRO A 6 -2.89 -19.54 2.92
CA PRO A 6 -3.79 -20.39 2.16
C PRO A 6 -4.48 -21.41 3.08
N ALA A 7 -5.68 -21.85 2.69
CA ALA A 7 -6.38 -22.91 3.39
C ALA A 7 -5.48 -24.14 3.53
N ASN A 8 -5.51 -24.78 4.70
CA ASN A 8 -4.75 -25.99 5.03
C ASN A 8 -3.21 -25.83 4.94
N PHE A 9 -2.67 -24.61 4.96
CA PHE A 9 -1.22 -24.37 4.90
C PHE A 9 -0.45 -25.21 5.93
N TYR A 10 -0.87 -25.17 7.20
CA TYR A 10 -0.21 -25.91 8.27
C TYR A 10 -0.39 -27.42 8.17
N ASP A 11 -1.54 -27.89 7.67
CA ASP A 11 -1.78 -29.31 7.48
C ASP A 11 -0.84 -29.87 6.40
N LYS A 12 -0.63 -29.13 5.30
CA LYS A 12 0.32 -29.50 4.25
C LYS A 12 1.77 -29.51 4.75
N VAL A 13 2.13 -28.63 5.68
CA VAL A 13 3.44 -28.66 6.35
C VAL A 13 3.56 -29.92 7.23
N LYS A 14 2.55 -30.22 8.05
CA LYS A 14 2.54 -31.42 8.92
C LYS A 14 2.56 -32.73 8.14
N GLU A 15 1.83 -32.79 7.02
CA GLU A 15 1.79 -33.94 6.10
C GLU A 15 3.12 -34.12 5.31
N GLY A 16 4.05 -33.18 5.40
CA GLY A 16 5.29 -33.19 4.61
C GLY A 16 5.11 -32.86 3.12
N ARG A 17 3.91 -32.42 2.71
CA ARG A 17 3.61 -32.00 1.33
C ARG A 17 4.13 -30.60 1.01
N LEU A 18 4.37 -29.78 2.03
CA LEU A 18 5.01 -28.48 1.92
C LEU A 18 6.24 -28.42 2.83
N ILE A 19 7.43 -28.39 2.23
CA ILE A 19 8.70 -28.34 2.96
C ILE A 19 9.20 -26.90 2.93
N LEU A 20 9.27 -26.27 4.11
CA LEU A 20 9.77 -24.90 4.24
C LEU A 20 11.29 -24.91 4.35
N LYS A 21 11.98 -24.36 3.35
CA LYS A 21 13.43 -24.17 3.37
C LYS A 21 13.75 -22.69 3.44
N LYS A 22 14.51 -22.28 4.46
CA LYS A 22 15.02 -20.92 4.59
C LYS A 22 16.44 -20.89 4.04
N SER A 23 16.65 -20.14 2.97
CA SER A 23 17.97 -19.96 2.39
C SER A 23 18.13 -18.54 1.82
N HIS A 24 19.37 -18.06 1.79
CA HIS A 24 19.69 -16.72 1.28
C HIS A 24 19.92 -16.73 -0.23
N ASN A 25 20.55 -17.79 -0.76
CA ASN A 25 20.73 -17.98 -2.19
C ASN A 25 20.46 -19.44 -2.59
N PHE A 26 20.26 -19.62 -3.89
CA PHE A 26 20.20 -20.93 -4.52
C PHE A 26 20.75 -20.81 -5.95
N SER A 27 21.14 -21.93 -6.53
CA SER A 27 21.56 -22.03 -7.93
C SER A 27 20.89 -23.21 -8.61
N PHE A 28 20.82 -23.18 -9.94
CA PHE A 28 20.27 -24.26 -10.73
C PHE A 28 21.34 -25.31 -11.02
N CYS A 29 20.93 -26.58 -11.02
CA CYS A 29 21.73 -27.68 -11.52
C CYS A 29 20.92 -28.51 -12.51
N LYS A 30 21.58 -29.46 -13.19
CA LYS A 30 20.95 -30.26 -14.27
C LYS A 30 19.64 -30.93 -13.85
N ASN A 31 19.52 -31.33 -12.57
CA ASN A 31 18.39 -32.11 -12.07
C ASN A 31 17.56 -31.35 -11.01
N GLY A 32 17.75 -30.04 -10.82
CA GLY A 32 17.00 -29.26 -9.83
C GLY A 32 17.74 -28.05 -9.27
N LEU A 33 17.72 -27.91 -7.94
CA LEU A 33 18.26 -26.73 -7.24
C LEU A 33 19.33 -27.11 -6.22
N ILE A 34 20.40 -26.33 -6.17
CA ILE A 34 21.35 -26.32 -5.06
C ILE A 34 20.95 -25.15 -4.16
N VAL A 35 20.56 -25.45 -2.92
CA VAL A 35 20.09 -24.47 -1.95
C VAL A 35 21.14 -24.33 -0.85
N ASP A 36 21.57 -23.11 -0.53
CA ASP A 36 22.60 -22.91 0.49
C ASP A 36 22.16 -23.51 1.83
N GLY A 37 23.04 -24.30 2.45
CA GLY A 37 22.79 -25.00 3.71
C GLY A 37 22.28 -26.44 3.55
N GLU A 38 21.98 -26.88 2.32
CA GLU A 38 21.61 -28.27 2.03
C GLU A 38 22.82 -29.08 1.57
N ALA A 39 22.99 -30.28 2.13
CA ALA A 39 24.10 -31.16 1.79
C ALA A 39 23.98 -31.74 0.36
N THR A 40 22.77 -31.81 -0.18
CA THR A 40 22.50 -32.41 -1.49
C THR A 40 21.56 -31.53 -2.33
N PRO A 41 21.66 -31.58 -3.67
CA PRO A 41 20.73 -30.88 -4.55
C PRO A 41 19.30 -31.37 -4.37
N VAL A 42 18.35 -30.44 -4.40
CA VAL A 42 16.91 -30.71 -4.35
C VAL A 42 16.43 -31.01 -5.76
N ALA A 43 16.10 -32.28 -6.03
CA ALA A 43 15.49 -32.70 -7.30
C ALA A 43 14.19 -31.92 -7.53
N THR A 44 14.08 -31.21 -8.65
CA THR A 44 12.98 -30.28 -8.92
C THR A 44 12.69 -30.20 -10.41
N ASP A 45 11.42 -30.43 -10.79
CA ASP A 45 10.98 -30.32 -12.19
C ASP A 45 10.56 -28.88 -12.57
N ILE A 46 9.97 -28.14 -11.63
CA ILE A 46 9.39 -26.81 -11.87
C ILE A 46 9.82 -25.84 -10.77
N VAL A 47 10.31 -24.67 -11.17
CA VAL A 47 10.65 -23.57 -10.26
C VAL A 47 9.74 -22.37 -10.54
N ILE A 48 9.00 -21.95 -9.52
CA ILE A 48 8.08 -20.80 -9.59
C ILE A 48 8.65 -19.66 -8.75
N PHE A 49 8.97 -18.53 -9.40
CA PHE A 49 9.50 -17.35 -8.73
C PHE A 49 8.41 -16.47 -8.11
N GLY A 50 8.08 -16.72 -6.85
CA GLY A 50 7.20 -15.88 -6.03
C GLY A 50 7.87 -14.62 -5.44
N THR A 51 8.79 -13.96 -6.17
CA THR A 51 9.66 -12.88 -5.64
C THR A 51 9.03 -11.49 -5.62
N GLY A 52 7.76 -11.37 -6.02
CA GLY A 52 6.98 -10.13 -6.01
C GLY A 52 7.12 -9.29 -7.28
N TYR A 53 6.74 -8.01 -7.20
CA TYR A 53 6.68 -7.08 -8.35
C TYR A 53 7.44 -5.78 -8.08
N LYS A 54 7.97 -5.16 -9.15
CA LYS A 54 8.64 -3.86 -9.12
C LYS A 54 7.65 -2.72 -9.43
N SER A 55 6.77 -2.38 -8.48
CA SER A 55 5.75 -1.32 -8.63
C SER A 55 6.33 0.02 -9.06
N ASP A 56 7.47 0.41 -8.49
CA ASP A 56 8.07 1.73 -8.71
C ASP A 56 8.61 1.86 -10.14
N ALA A 57 9.20 0.78 -10.65
CA ALA A 57 9.64 0.72 -12.04
C ALA A 57 8.45 0.82 -13.01
N LYS A 58 7.33 0.14 -12.70
CA LYS A 58 6.10 0.26 -13.50
C LYS A 58 5.59 1.70 -13.52
N LEU A 59 5.48 2.35 -12.36
CA LEU A 59 5.00 3.73 -12.27
C LEU A 59 5.93 4.71 -13.00
N LYS A 60 7.25 4.56 -12.81
CA LYS A 60 8.25 5.37 -13.50
C LYS A 60 8.10 5.27 -15.01
N ASN A 61 7.94 4.06 -15.54
CA ASN A 61 7.89 3.80 -16.98
C ASN A 61 6.59 4.27 -17.66
N ILE A 62 5.57 4.70 -16.91
CA ILE A 62 4.38 5.36 -17.49
C ILE A 62 4.74 6.73 -18.07
N PHE A 63 5.76 7.40 -17.51
CA PHE A 63 6.14 8.73 -17.94
C PHE A 63 7.16 8.69 -19.09
N ALA A 64 6.85 9.36 -20.20
CA ALA A 64 7.83 9.60 -21.26
C ALA A 64 8.92 10.60 -20.84
N SER A 65 8.56 11.59 -20.01
CA SER A 65 9.48 12.63 -19.54
C SER A 65 10.47 12.10 -18.51
N THR A 66 11.77 12.29 -18.78
CA THR A 66 12.86 11.95 -17.85
C THR A 66 12.76 12.74 -16.53
N TYR A 67 12.19 13.94 -16.55
CA TYR A 67 11.94 14.73 -15.34
C TYR A 67 10.90 14.04 -14.45
N PHE A 68 9.74 13.65 -14.99
CA PHE A 68 8.71 12.96 -14.21
C PHE A 68 9.16 11.56 -13.77
N GLN A 69 9.93 10.85 -14.60
CA GLN A 69 10.59 9.62 -14.18
C GLN A 69 11.52 9.82 -12.97
N LYS A 70 12.22 10.97 -12.88
CA LYS A 70 13.06 11.32 -11.72
C LYS A 70 12.23 11.72 -10.50
N CYS A 71 11.04 12.32 -10.69
CA CYS A 71 10.13 12.59 -9.59
C CYS A 71 9.63 11.31 -8.88
N VAL A 72 9.54 10.20 -9.61
CA VAL A 72 9.18 8.88 -9.09
C VAL A 72 10.40 8.14 -8.49
N PHE A 73 11.60 8.73 -8.52
CA PHE A 73 12.84 8.06 -8.11
C PHE A 73 13.00 8.00 -6.59
N GLY A 74 13.36 6.81 -6.09
CA GLY A 74 13.40 6.46 -4.67
C GLY A 74 12.52 5.23 -4.42
N SER A 75 12.65 4.55 -3.28
CA SER A 75 11.91 3.32 -2.95
C SER A 75 10.39 3.52 -2.75
N SER A 76 9.83 4.62 -3.29
CA SER A 76 8.45 5.07 -3.12
C SER A 76 8.21 6.46 -3.69
N ALA A 77 7.26 6.58 -4.62
CA ALA A 77 6.77 7.87 -5.06
C ALA A 77 6.16 8.67 -3.87
N PRO A 78 6.56 9.94 -3.64
CA PRO A 78 6.07 10.75 -2.54
C PRO A 78 4.66 11.30 -2.84
N LEU A 79 3.66 10.43 -2.85
CA LEU A 79 2.28 10.81 -3.15
C LEU A 79 1.60 11.42 -1.92
N TYR A 80 1.23 12.71 -2.01
CA TYR A 80 0.36 13.36 -1.05
C TYR A 80 -1.00 12.65 -1.00
N ARG A 81 -1.44 12.31 0.22
CA ARG A 81 -2.62 11.46 0.47
C ARG A 81 -2.63 10.13 -0.32
N GLU A 82 -1.45 9.65 -0.75
CA GLU A 82 -1.30 8.49 -1.65
C GLU A 82 -2.02 8.62 -2.99
N CYS A 83 -2.27 9.86 -3.43
CA CYS A 83 -2.99 10.17 -4.66
C CYS A 83 -2.20 11.08 -5.60
N ILE A 84 -1.69 12.21 -5.10
CA ILE A 84 -1.18 13.30 -5.96
C ILE A 84 0.32 13.47 -5.74
N HIS A 85 1.07 13.57 -6.83
CA HIS A 85 2.49 13.90 -6.75
C HIS A 85 2.67 15.43 -6.68
N PRO A 86 3.32 15.99 -5.64
CA PRO A 86 3.40 17.45 -5.43
C PRO A 86 3.98 18.24 -6.62
N ARG A 87 4.92 17.64 -7.36
CA ARG A 87 5.62 18.27 -8.49
C ARG A 87 5.11 17.89 -9.89
N ILE A 88 4.16 16.96 -10.00
CA ILE A 88 3.60 16.57 -11.31
C ILE A 88 2.19 17.16 -11.38
N PRO A 89 1.98 18.23 -12.15
CA PRO A 89 0.68 18.87 -12.24
C PRO A 89 -0.32 17.97 -12.98
N ASN A 90 -1.61 18.18 -12.70
CA ASN A 90 -2.73 17.54 -13.41
C ASN A 90 -2.69 16.01 -13.46
N LEU A 91 -2.09 15.37 -12.44
CA LEU A 91 -2.03 13.92 -12.33
C LEU A 91 -2.40 13.45 -10.93
N ALA A 92 -3.33 12.50 -10.87
CA ALA A 92 -3.63 11.71 -9.69
C ALA A 92 -3.46 10.22 -10.02
N ILE A 93 -2.81 9.49 -9.12
CA ILE A 93 -2.55 8.06 -9.21
C ILE A 93 -3.31 7.39 -8.07
N LEU A 94 -4.28 6.54 -8.41
CA LEU A 94 -5.07 5.79 -7.44
C LEU A 94 -4.63 4.31 -7.43
N GLY A 95 -4.60 3.70 -6.25
CA GLY A 95 -4.29 2.27 -6.11
C GLY A 95 -2.80 1.91 -6.11
N TYR A 96 -1.89 2.89 -6.13
CA TYR A 96 -0.45 2.62 -5.98
C TYR A 96 -0.09 2.18 -4.55
N ALA A 97 -0.79 2.72 -3.55
CA ALA A 97 -0.59 2.36 -2.16
C ALA A 97 -1.38 1.08 -1.83
N ASP A 98 -0.64 -0.01 -1.61
CA ASP A 98 -1.11 -1.34 -1.24
C ASP A 98 -1.76 -1.34 0.14
N SER A 99 -2.89 -2.02 0.23
CA SER A 99 -3.66 -2.24 1.46
C SER A 99 -4.45 -3.54 1.31
N PRO A 100 -4.56 -4.36 2.36
CA PRO A 100 -5.48 -5.50 2.38
C PRO A 100 -6.94 -5.14 2.04
N ALA A 101 -7.33 -3.88 2.24
CA ALA A 101 -8.62 -3.33 1.84
C ALA A 101 -8.48 -2.33 0.68
N ILE A 102 -7.72 -2.68 -0.37
CA ILE A 102 -7.40 -1.78 -1.48
C ILE A 102 -8.62 -1.19 -2.16
N LEU A 103 -9.70 -1.98 -2.34
CA LEU A 103 -10.96 -1.51 -2.91
C LEU A 103 -11.54 -0.34 -2.11
N PHE A 104 -11.67 -0.53 -0.79
CA PHE A 104 -12.23 0.50 0.09
C PHE A 104 -11.31 1.73 0.19
N THR A 105 -10.01 1.55 0.33
CA THR A 105 -9.08 2.70 0.37
C THR A 105 -9.06 3.48 -0.95
N THR A 106 -9.20 2.78 -2.09
CA THR A 106 -9.28 3.42 -3.41
C THR A 106 -10.61 4.13 -3.61
N GLU A 107 -11.72 3.56 -3.15
CA GLU A 107 -13.04 4.22 -3.15
C GLU A 107 -12.99 5.55 -2.37
N MET A 108 -12.44 5.53 -1.16
CA MET A 108 -12.30 6.72 -0.32
C MET A 108 -11.46 7.82 -0.98
N ARG A 109 -10.32 7.43 -1.57
CA ARG A 109 -9.45 8.34 -2.31
C ARG A 109 -10.12 8.88 -3.58
N SER A 110 -10.93 8.07 -4.25
CA SER A 110 -11.70 8.49 -5.42
C SER A 110 -12.74 9.56 -5.07
N LYS A 111 -13.43 9.41 -3.93
CA LYS A 111 -14.34 10.43 -3.41
C LYS A 111 -13.59 11.72 -3.10
N TRP A 112 -12.48 11.64 -2.38
CA TRP A 112 -11.62 12.80 -2.09
C TRP A 112 -11.15 13.50 -3.37
N LEU A 113 -10.71 12.75 -4.38
CA LEU A 113 -10.30 13.30 -5.67
C LEU A 113 -11.48 13.97 -6.40
N ALA A 114 -12.68 13.39 -6.36
CA ALA A 114 -13.87 14.00 -6.96
C ALA A 114 -14.22 15.35 -6.30
N HIS A 115 -14.10 15.47 -4.97
CA HIS A 115 -14.27 16.75 -4.27
C HIS A 115 -13.22 17.78 -4.68
N PHE A 116 -11.96 17.36 -4.85
CA PHE A 116 -10.89 18.23 -5.34
C PHE A 116 -11.18 18.74 -6.76
N LEU A 117 -11.55 17.84 -7.68
CA LEU A 117 -11.86 18.17 -9.07
C LEU A 117 -13.12 19.06 -9.20
N ALA A 118 -14.08 18.91 -8.28
CA ALA A 118 -15.25 19.79 -8.17
C ALA A 118 -14.91 21.16 -7.54
N GLY A 119 -13.66 21.43 -7.17
CA GLY A 119 -13.24 22.71 -6.59
C GLY A 119 -13.68 22.93 -5.14
N LYS A 120 -14.12 21.88 -4.43
CA LYS A 120 -14.65 21.99 -3.05
C LYS A 120 -13.57 22.28 -2.02
N PHE A 121 -12.34 21.93 -2.33
CA PHE A 121 -11.16 22.33 -1.56
C PHE A 121 -9.97 22.53 -2.50
N LYS A 122 -8.95 23.21 -2.00
CA LYS A 122 -7.68 23.42 -2.70
C LYS A 122 -6.60 22.59 -2.04
N LEU A 123 -5.67 22.11 -2.85
CA LEU A 123 -4.47 21.47 -2.32
C LEU A 123 -3.59 22.52 -1.62
N PRO A 124 -2.87 22.13 -0.56
CA PRO A 124 -1.88 22.99 0.06
C PRO A 124 -0.70 23.23 -0.90
N SER A 125 0.24 24.07 -0.50
CA SER A 125 1.44 24.34 -1.29
C SER A 125 2.28 23.08 -1.51
N ILE A 126 3.11 23.09 -2.55
CA ILE A 126 4.02 21.96 -2.87
C ILE A 126 4.88 21.60 -1.67
N ARG A 127 5.40 22.61 -0.95
CA ARG A 127 6.23 22.42 0.24
C ARG A 127 5.47 21.72 1.36
N GLU A 128 4.25 22.14 1.65
CA GLU A 128 3.41 21.51 2.68
C GLU A 128 3.06 20.06 2.32
N MET A 129 2.79 19.78 1.04
CA MET A 129 2.56 18.41 0.58
C MET A 129 3.81 17.53 0.74
N GLU A 130 4.99 18.05 0.42
CA GLU A 130 6.27 17.35 0.60
C GLU A 130 6.57 17.09 2.08
N ASP A 131 6.34 18.08 2.94
CA ASP A 131 6.52 17.97 4.39
C ASP A 131 5.56 16.93 5.01
N ASP A 132 4.28 16.90 4.58
CA ASP A 132 3.31 15.88 5.00
C ASP A 132 3.77 14.47 4.61
N VAL A 133 4.26 14.30 3.38
CA VAL A 133 4.75 13.01 2.89
C VAL A 133 5.97 12.54 3.69
N ILE A 134 6.93 13.42 3.97
CA ILE A 134 8.13 13.10 4.77
C ILE A 134 7.72 12.74 6.19
N LYS A 135 6.84 13.52 6.82
CA LYS A 135 6.32 13.26 8.17
C LYS A 135 5.63 11.92 8.25
N ARG A 136 4.79 11.61 7.26
CA ARG A 136 4.08 10.33 7.16
C ARG A 136 5.05 9.17 6.99
N GLU A 137 6.05 9.32 6.13
CA GLU A 137 7.09 8.30 5.94
C GLU A 137 7.85 8.03 7.24
N LYS A 138 8.29 9.08 7.95
CA LYS A 138 8.97 8.92 9.24
C LYS A 138 8.11 8.17 10.24
N PHE A 139 6.84 8.55 10.33
CA PHE A 139 5.87 7.88 11.20
C PHE A 139 5.70 6.41 10.83
N MET A 140 5.49 6.09 9.55
CA MET A 140 5.36 4.72 9.06
C MET A 140 6.58 3.85 9.36
N ARG A 141 7.80 4.39 9.20
CA ARG A 141 9.05 3.69 9.53
C ARG A 141 9.14 3.32 11.02
N CYS A 142 8.66 4.19 11.92
CA CYS A 142 8.63 3.88 13.35
C CYS A 142 7.78 2.64 13.68
N TYR A 143 6.65 2.45 12.99
CA TYR A 143 5.75 1.30 13.22
C TYR A 143 6.19 0.02 12.49
N ALA A 144 6.72 0.12 11.28
CA ALA A 144 7.02 -1.04 10.43
C ALA A 144 8.46 -1.58 10.56
N ARG A 145 9.37 -0.85 11.24
CA ARG A 145 10.79 -1.21 11.45
C ARG A 145 11.43 -1.80 10.18
N GLN A 146 11.98 -3.01 10.25
CA GLN A 146 12.71 -3.69 9.17
C GLN A 146 11.82 -4.20 8.02
N SER A 147 10.49 -4.26 8.22
CA SER A 147 9.52 -4.73 7.22
C SER A 147 8.86 -3.58 6.44
N TYR A 148 9.36 -2.35 6.59
CA TYR A 148 8.79 -1.20 5.93
C TYR A 148 8.98 -1.26 4.42
N LYS A 149 7.87 -1.41 3.71
CA LYS A 149 7.78 -1.11 2.28
C LYS A 149 6.82 0.06 2.12
N ARG A 150 7.31 1.19 1.61
CA ARG A 150 6.56 2.45 1.58
C ARG A 150 5.33 2.43 0.67
N TYR A 151 5.24 1.47 -0.26
CA TYR A 151 4.02 1.24 -1.01
C TYR A 151 2.91 0.58 -0.18
N CYS A 152 3.16 0.07 1.03
CA CYS A 152 2.13 -0.56 1.85
C CYS A 152 1.63 0.40 2.93
N VAL A 153 0.35 0.78 2.82
CA VAL A 153 -0.36 1.46 3.90
C VAL A 153 -0.64 0.44 4.97
N ASN A 154 -0.09 0.64 6.15
CA ASN A 154 -0.40 -0.22 7.28
C ASN A 154 -1.90 -0.09 7.56
N VAL A 155 -2.61 -1.23 7.60
CA VAL A 155 -4.03 -1.33 7.97
C VAL A 155 -4.32 -0.55 9.25
N LEU A 156 -3.37 -0.53 10.19
CA LEU A 156 -3.46 0.18 11.46
C LEU A 156 -3.65 1.70 11.33
N LEU A 157 -3.33 2.29 10.18
CA LEU A 157 -3.42 3.73 9.95
C LEU A 157 -4.55 4.13 9.03
N GLN A 158 -5.32 3.18 8.54
CA GLN A 158 -6.41 3.44 7.60
C GLN A 158 -7.47 4.41 8.15
N ILE A 159 -7.80 4.30 9.45
CA ILE A 159 -8.74 5.23 10.11
C ILE A 159 -8.17 6.65 10.07
N TYR A 160 -6.91 6.83 10.48
CA TYR A 160 -6.24 8.13 10.45
C TYR A 160 -6.17 8.71 9.03
N CYS A 161 -5.85 7.89 8.03
CA CYS A 161 -5.83 8.30 6.63
C CYS A 161 -7.20 8.80 6.18
N ASN A 162 -8.26 8.04 6.47
CA ASN A 162 -9.62 8.44 6.15
C ASN A 162 -10.04 9.72 6.87
N ASP A 163 -9.61 9.91 8.12
CA ASP A 163 -9.88 11.14 8.88
C ASP A 163 -9.23 12.36 8.23
N GLN A 164 -8.01 12.22 7.71
CA GLN A 164 -7.34 13.30 6.96
C GLN A 164 -8.10 13.62 5.67
N LEU A 165 -8.51 12.61 4.90
CA LEU A 165 -9.31 12.82 3.69
C LEU A 165 -10.64 13.54 4.03
N CYS A 166 -11.30 13.14 5.10
CA CYS A 166 -12.52 13.80 5.57
C CYS A 166 -12.27 15.27 5.91
N LYS A 167 -11.19 15.59 6.62
CA LYS A 167 -10.83 16.98 6.96
C LYS A 167 -10.57 17.82 5.72
N ASP A 168 -9.83 17.29 4.74
CA ASP A 168 -9.56 17.98 3.49
C ASP A 168 -10.87 18.29 2.74
N MET A 169 -11.84 17.37 2.76
CA MET A 169 -13.18 17.56 2.19
C MET A 169 -14.13 18.42 3.06
N GLY A 170 -13.68 18.97 4.19
CA GLY A 170 -14.54 19.70 5.13
C GLY A 170 -15.60 18.84 5.83
N CYS A 171 -15.46 17.52 5.79
CA CYS A 171 -16.37 16.55 6.38
C CYS A 171 -15.94 16.17 7.81
N ASN A 172 -16.92 15.90 8.68
CA ASN A 172 -16.62 15.36 10.01
C ASN A 172 -15.97 13.97 9.90
N PRO A 173 -14.73 13.78 10.40
CA PRO A 173 -14.06 12.48 10.40
C PRO A 173 -14.72 11.46 11.34
N ARG A 174 -15.43 11.92 12.39
CA ARG A 174 -16.17 11.03 13.30
C ARG A 174 -17.43 10.53 12.60
N ARG A 175 -17.41 9.29 12.14
CA ARG A 175 -18.52 8.68 11.35
C ARG A 175 -19.51 7.84 12.16
N LYS A 176 -19.21 7.58 13.44
CA LYS A 176 -20.11 6.86 14.35
C LYS A 176 -20.83 7.86 15.25
N ASN A 177 -22.15 7.69 15.40
CA ASN A 177 -23.00 8.62 16.15
C ASN A 177 -22.92 8.42 17.68
N TRP A 178 -22.58 7.22 18.14
CA TRP A 178 -22.57 6.88 19.57
C TRP A 178 -21.15 6.69 20.12
N PHE A 179 -20.94 7.11 21.37
CA PHE A 179 -19.64 7.09 22.04
C PHE A 179 -19.03 5.68 22.10
N LEU A 180 -19.80 4.65 22.49
CA LEU A 180 -19.27 3.28 22.56
C LEU A 180 -18.98 2.72 21.16
N ALA A 181 -19.84 3.01 20.17
CA ALA A 181 -19.59 2.60 18.79
C ALA A 181 -18.29 3.21 18.24
N LYS A 182 -17.92 4.41 18.68
CA LYS A 182 -16.65 5.04 18.29
C LYS A 182 -15.41 4.34 18.88
N LEU A 183 -15.53 3.79 20.08
CA LEU A 183 -14.43 3.11 20.77
C LEU A 183 -14.28 1.64 20.34
N PHE A 184 -15.40 0.96 20.12
CA PHE A 184 -15.41 -0.50 19.99
C PHE A 184 -15.85 -1.02 18.62
N ALA A 185 -16.59 -0.23 17.83
CA ALA A 185 -17.05 -0.71 16.53
C ALA A 185 -16.01 -0.42 15.43
N PRO A 186 -15.77 -1.38 14.51
CA PRO A 186 -14.89 -1.16 13.38
C PRO A 186 -15.47 -0.10 12.43
N TYR A 187 -14.58 0.71 11.85
CA TYR A 187 -14.91 1.59 10.73
C TYR A 187 -14.94 0.78 9.45
N GLY A 188 -16.01 0.93 8.67
CA GLY A 188 -16.21 0.24 7.40
C GLY A 188 -16.69 1.16 6.29
N PRO A 189 -16.82 0.65 5.05
CA PRO A 189 -17.23 1.44 3.89
C PRO A 189 -18.58 2.15 4.06
N SER A 190 -19.53 1.51 4.74
CA SER A 190 -20.87 2.04 4.99
C SER A 190 -20.88 3.34 5.81
N ASP A 191 -19.87 3.56 6.66
CA ASP A 191 -19.72 4.78 7.47
C ASP A 191 -19.41 6.02 6.60
N TYR A 192 -18.90 5.78 5.39
CA TYR A 192 -18.45 6.80 4.44
C TYR A 192 -19.36 6.90 3.20
N LYS A 193 -20.54 6.29 3.23
CA LYS A 193 -21.50 6.30 2.10
C LYS A 193 -21.95 7.71 1.70
N ASN A 194 -22.07 8.63 2.66
CA ASN A 194 -22.61 9.98 2.43
C ASN A 194 -21.57 10.98 1.88
N LEU A 195 -20.33 10.57 1.66
CA LEU A 195 -19.28 11.46 1.12
C LEU A 195 -19.42 11.71 -0.39
N SER A 196 -20.22 10.93 -1.11
CA SER A 196 -20.36 11.02 -2.57
C SER A 196 -21.41 12.02 -3.06
N ARG A 197 -22.16 12.68 -2.17
CA ARG A 197 -23.12 13.70 -2.59
C ARG A 197 -22.44 15.05 -2.70
N PRO A 198 -22.16 15.55 -3.92
CA PRO A 198 -22.04 16.98 -4.06
C PRO A 198 -23.41 17.59 -3.73
N MET A 199 -23.50 18.33 -2.61
CA MET A 199 -24.30 19.55 -2.64
C MET A 199 -23.73 20.46 -3.72
#